data_AF-A0A4Q2ZXK3-F1
#
_entry.id   AF-A0A4Q2ZXK3-F1
#
_cell.length_a   1.000
_cell.length_b   1.000
_cell.length_c   1.000
_cell.angle_alpha   90.00
_cell.angle_beta   90.00
_cell.angle_gamma   90.00
#
_symmetry.space_group_name_H-M   'P 1'
#
loop_
_entity.id
_entity.type
_entity.pdbx_description
1 polymer ?
#
loop_
_entity_poly.entity_id
_entity_poly.type
_entity_poly.pdbx_seq_one_letter_code
_entity_poly.pdbx_strand_id
1 'polypeptide(L)'
;MFRIIFCLLLIVLSSSVSAQKIRFTDTSNKWVYTAKFIDRRRTPSEWEFNREEYYINDTIINSISYRQLIHGLYLYPPQPPLCIREDTTLDKVFFLNPVNNYQEEVFFDYNWTIGDTIPWMISANDYVIKSVSAIAINNVIHKVFETKNLKYVEGILLTYDYRMWPAPLRSHDLCSFENNGIRPLLYTIPSGNTDTCPVYKVSPPTIILQESKERNSVSVFPQPAHDNVTILLPTYIFDGKLTIVNSLGRIILKETINNLRELKIKDLPQGLYYYHIINNITNDINSGRFVFTD
;
A
#
# COMPACT_ATOMS: atom_id res chain seq x y z
N MET A 1 14.53 -51.83 -20.45
CA MET A 1 13.68 -51.23 -19.40
C MET A 1 14.48 -50.35 -18.42
N PHE A 2 15.57 -50.84 -17.81
CA PHE A 2 16.36 -50.09 -16.81
C PHE A 2 16.89 -48.72 -17.28
N ARG A 3 17.36 -48.62 -18.54
CA ARG A 3 17.88 -47.35 -19.10
C ARG A 3 16.81 -46.25 -19.23
N ILE A 4 15.55 -46.62 -19.52
CA ILE A 4 14.45 -45.65 -19.67
C ILE A 4 14.04 -45.13 -18.29
N ILE A 5 13.98 -46.00 -17.28
CA ILE A 5 13.68 -45.62 -15.89
C ILE A 5 14.76 -44.67 -15.35
N PHE A 6 16.04 -44.97 -15.63
CA PHE A 6 17.15 -44.10 -15.20
C PHE A 6 17.11 -42.71 -15.86
N CYS A 7 16.80 -42.62 -17.17
CA CYS A 7 16.63 -41.33 -17.84
C CYS A 7 15.42 -40.54 -17.31
N LEU A 8 14.30 -41.20 -17.04
CA LEU A 8 13.13 -40.55 -16.44
C LEU A 8 13.44 -40.03 -15.02
N LEU A 9 14.21 -40.79 -14.23
CA LEU A 9 14.64 -40.37 -12.90
C LEU A 9 15.56 -39.14 -12.96
N LEU A 10 16.49 -39.09 -13.92
CA LEU A 10 17.35 -37.92 -14.15
C LEU A 10 16.55 -36.69 -14.59
N ILE A 11 15.54 -36.86 -15.44
CA ILE A 11 14.65 -35.76 -15.85
C ILE A 11 13.89 -35.22 -14.63
N VAL A 12 13.30 -36.09 -13.81
CA VAL A 12 12.58 -35.68 -12.59
C VAL A 12 13.50 -34.99 -11.58
N LEU A 13 14.71 -35.51 -11.36
CA LEU A 13 15.68 -34.88 -10.46
C LEU A 13 16.22 -33.55 -11.00
N SER A 14 16.40 -33.44 -12.33
CA SER A 14 16.79 -32.18 -12.99
C SER A 14 15.67 -31.14 -13.02
N SER A 15 14.41 -31.56 -12.86
CA SER A 15 13.24 -30.66 -12.85
C SER A 15 13.02 -29.96 -11.51
N SER A 16 13.89 -30.19 -10.52
CA SER A 16 13.97 -29.34 -9.33
C SER A 16 14.56 -27.98 -9.71
N VAL A 17 13.73 -27.14 -10.32
CA VAL A 17 14.02 -25.73 -10.52
C VAL A 17 14.08 -25.14 -9.12
N SER A 18 15.30 -25.01 -8.60
CA SER A 18 15.54 -24.21 -7.41
C SER A 18 14.98 -22.83 -7.71
N ALA A 19 14.12 -22.35 -6.82
CA ALA A 19 13.57 -21.01 -6.94
C ALA A 19 14.75 -20.05 -7.16
N GLN A 20 14.70 -19.31 -8.27
CA GLN A 20 15.74 -18.35 -8.59
C GLN A 20 15.50 -17.11 -7.76
N LYS A 21 16.59 -16.48 -7.32
CA LYS A 21 16.53 -15.16 -6.72
C LYS A 21 15.81 -14.23 -7.67
N ILE A 22 14.73 -13.60 -7.20
CA ILE A 22 14.03 -12.55 -7.95
C ILE A 22 15.05 -11.44 -8.24
N ARG A 23 15.33 -11.27 -9.52
CA ARG A 23 16.21 -10.25 -10.06
C ARG A 23 15.32 -9.13 -10.58
N PHE A 24 15.73 -7.88 -10.39
CA PHE A 24 14.89 -6.76 -10.79
C PHE A 24 14.59 -6.77 -12.29
N THR A 25 15.57 -7.20 -13.10
CA THR A 25 15.43 -7.31 -14.57
C THR A 25 14.84 -8.63 -15.08
N ASP A 26 14.26 -9.44 -14.19
CA ASP A 26 13.48 -10.62 -14.60
C ASP A 26 12.23 -10.15 -15.36
N THR A 27 12.11 -10.55 -16.62
CA THR A 27 11.02 -10.16 -17.52
C THR A 27 9.67 -10.75 -17.14
N SER A 28 9.65 -11.75 -16.24
CA SER A 28 8.43 -12.29 -15.68
C SER A 28 7.88 -11.47 -14.51
N ASN A 29 8.63 -10.45 -14.04
CA ASN A 29 8.17 -9.54 -13.01
C ASN A 29 7.03 -8.67 -13.54
N LYS A 30 5.95 -8.61 -12.76
CA LYS A 30 4.84 -7.68 -12.94
C LYS A 30 4.53 -7.03 -11.61
N TRP A 31 4.50 -5.71 -11.59
CA TRP A 31 4.13 -4.94 -10.42
C TRP A 31 2.78 -4.26 -10.66
N VAL A 32 1.91 -4.31 -9.67
CA VAL A 32 0.66 -3.54 -9.64
C VAL A 32 0.69 -2.68 -8.41
N TYR A 33 0.51 -1.38 -8.62
CA TYR A 33 0.53 -0.41 -7.53
C TYR A 33 -0.55 0.65 -7.70
N THR A 34 -1.00 1.19 -6.59
CA THR A 34 -1.90 2.33 -6.57
C THR A 34 -1.08 3.61 -6.66
N ALA A 35 -1.56 4.57 -7.44
CA ALA A 35 -0.99 5.91 -7.42
C ALA A 35 -2.07 6.95 -7.17
N LYS A 36 -1.72 7.93 -6.33
CA LYS A 36 -2.61 8.99 -5.89
C LYS A 36 -2.16 10.33 -6.45
N PHE A 37 -3.01 10.93 -7.27
CA PHE A 37 -2.79 12.26 -7.85
C PHE A 37 -3.68 13.28 -7.17
N ILE A 38 -3.06 14.33 -6.63
CA ILE A 38 -3.77 15.47 -6.04
C ILE A 38 -3.62 16.65 -7.01
N ASP A 39 -4.66 16.95 -7.78
CA ASP A 39 -4.70 18.20 -8.55
C ASP A 39 -4.98 19.37 -7.61
N ARG A 40 -3.96 20.17 -7.32
CA ARG A 40 -4.06 21.37 -6.49
C ARG A 40 -4.53 22.62 -7.27
N ARG A 41 -4.64 22.56 -8.60
CA ARG A 41 -4.97 23.72 -9.45
C ARG A 41 -6.47 23.86 -9.70
N ARG A 42 -7.22 22.77 -9.63
CA ARG A 42 -8.69 22.72 -9.70
C ARG A 42 -9.21 22.26 -8.34
N THR A 43 -10.50 22.42 -8.05
CA THR A 43 -11.15 21.91 -6.81
C THR A 43 -10.50 20.59 -6.40
N PRO A 44 -9.95 20.46 -5.17
CA PRO A 44 -9.06 19.37 -4.81
C PRO A 44 -9.70 18.05 -5.21
N SER A 45 -9.21 17.45 -6.29
CA SER A 45 -9.68 16.16 -6.75
C SER A 45 -8.53 15.21 -6.55
N GLU A 46 -8.82 14.17 -5.78
CA GLU A 46 -7.90 13.09 -5.52
C GLU A 46 -8.28 11.95 -6.45
N TRP A 47 -7.35 11.59 -7.31
CA TRP A 47 -7.52 10.50 -8.26
C TRP A 47 -6.65 9.35 -7.79
N GLU A 48 -7.29 8.22 -7.51
CA GLU A 48 -6.63 6.98 -7.16
C GLU A 48 -6.85 6.00 -8.31
N PHE A 49 -5.77 5.40 -8.81
CA PHE A 49 -5.86 4.42 -9.88
C PHE A 49 -4.73 3.40 -9.79
N ASN A 50 -5.03 2.22 -10.32
CA ASN A 50 -4.10 1.10 -10.38
C ASN A 50 -3.19 1.28 -11.59
N ARG A 51 -1.92 0.99 -11.39
CA ARG A 51 -0.88 1.01 -12.41
C ARG A 51 -0.25 -0.35 -12.49
N GLU A 52 0.14 -0.72 -13.69
CA GLU A 52 0.93 -1.91 -13.94
C GLU A 52 2.29 -1.51 -14.50
N GLU A 53 3.33 -2.18 -14.00
CA GLU A 53 4.70 -2.11 -14.50
C GLU A 53 5.13 -3.50 -14.95
N TYR A 54 5.73 -3.58 -16.13
CA TYR A 54 6.26 -4.82 -16.71
C TYR A 54 7.25 -4.50 -17.84
N TYR A 55 8.12 -5.45 -18.13
CA TYR A 55 9.08 -5.33 -19.23
C TYR A 55 8.43 -5.67 -20.57
N ILE A 56 8.69 -4.86 -21.60
CA ILE A 56 8.12 -5.08 -22.94
C ILE A 56 9.10 -5.65 -23.95
N ASN A 57 10.35 -5.17 -23.93
CA ASN A 57 11.32 -5.40 -24.97
C ASN A 57 12.73 -5.23 -24.41
N ASP A 58 13.69 -5.70 -25.20
CA ASP A 58 15.10 -5.42 -24.99
C ASP A 58 15.56 -4.34 -25.98
N THR A 59 16.58 -3.58 -25.58
CA THR A 59 17.24 -2.63 -26.47
C THR A 59 18.74 -2.63 -26.24
N ILE A 60 19.49 -2.16 -27.22
CA ILE A 60 20.95 -2.01 -27.14
C ILE A 60 21.28 -0.53 -27.34
N ILE A 61 21.91 0.07 -26.35
CA ILE A 61 22.32 1.48 -26.36
C ILE A 61 23.81 1.51 -26.03
N ASN A 62 24.63 2.09 -26.92
CA ASN A 62 26.08 2.13 -26.78
C ASN A 62 26.70 0.75 -26.51
N SER A 63 26.24 -0.28 -27.23
CA SER A 63 26.67 -1.68 -27.09
C SER A 63 26.34 -2.34 -25.73
N ILE A 64 25.52 -1.70 -24.90
CA ILE A 64 25.05 -2.25 -23.63
C ILE A 64 23.57 -2.63 -23.79
N SER A 65 23.20 -3.82 -23.31
CA SER A 65 21.82 -4.31 -23.35
C SER A 65 21.01 -3.79 -22.16
N TYR A 66 19.79 -3.32 -22.43
CA TYR A 66 18.81 -2.85 -21.45
C TYR A 66 17.47 -3.53 -21.69
N ARG A 67 16.71 -3.71 -20.61
CA ARG A 67 15.29 -4.03 -20.62
C ARG A 67 14.49 -2.74 -20.63
N GLN A 68 13.43 -2.68 -21.42
CA GLN A 68 12.49 -1.56 -21.46
C GLN A 68 11.33 -1.84 -20.50
N LEU A 69 11.27 -1.11 -19.40
CA LEU A 69 10.18 -1.15 -18.43
C LEU A 69 9.10 -0.15 -18.85
N ILE A 70 7.89 -0.63 -19.13
CA ILE A 70 6.73 0.25 -19.21
C ILE A 70 6.35 0.63 -17.80
N HIS A 71 6.29 1.93 -17.56
CA HIS A 71 5.63 2.49 -16.39
C HIS A 71 4.20 2.89 -16.80
N GLY A 72 3.18 2.44 -16.07
CA GLY A 72 1.75 2.62 -16.40
C GLY A 72 1.23 4.07 -16.40
N LEU A 73 2.11 5.05 -16.53
CA LEU A 73 1.81 6.47 -16.67
C LEU A 73 1.31 6.76 -18.10
N TYR A 74 -0.01 6.73 -18.26
CA TYR A 74 -0.70 7.60 -19.24
C TYR A 74 -0.56 9.07 -18.83
N LEU A 75 0.66 9.55 -18.64
CA LEU A 75 0.92 10.97 -18.69
C LEU A 75 0.68 11.41 -20.13
N TYR A 76 0.08 12.59 -20.30
CA TYR A 76 0.02 13.25 -21.59
C TYR A 76 1.11 14.33 -21.58
N PRO A 77 2.15 14.23 -22.44
CA PRO A 77 2.35 13.23 -23.49
C PRO A 77 2.85 11.86 -22.96
N PRO A 78 2.59 10.76 -23.70
CA PRO A 78 3.07 9.43 -23.35
C PRO A 78 4.59 9.45 -23.19
N GLN A 79 5.07 8.83 -22.13
CA GLN A 79 6.48 8.80 -21.79
C GLN A 79 7.16 7.58 -22.43
N PRO A 80 8.43 7.70 -22.85
CA PRO A 80 9.19 6.56 -23.33
C PRO A 80 9.42 5.56 -22.20
N PRO A 81 9.53 4.25 -22.50
CA PRO A 81 9.85 3.25 -21.49
C PRO A 81 11.22 3.50 -20.87
N LEU A 82 11.36 3.14 -19.59
CA LEU A 82 12.63 3.24 -18.88
C LEU A 82 13.58 2.14 -19.35
N CYS A 83 14.81 2.51 -19.71
CA CYS A 83 15.85 1.55 -20.08
C CYS A 83 16.65 1.18 -18.84
N ILE A 84 16.51 -0.08 -18.40
CA ILE A 84 17.05 -0.60 -17.15
C ILE A 84 17.98 -1.77 -17.47
N ARG A 85 19.12 -1.85 -16.79
CA ARG A 85 19.97 -3.04 -16.84
C ARG A 85 20.40 -3.45 -15.46
N GLU A 86 20.72 -4.72 -15.32
CA GLU A 86 21.27 -5.27 -14.09
C GLU A 86 22.66 -5.81 -14.37
N ASP A 87 23.62 -5.34 -13.59
CA ASP A 87 24.98 -5.81 -13.61
C ASP A 87 25.17 -6.78 -12.46
N THR A 88 25.17 -8.07 -12.77
CA THR A 88 25.34 -9.13 -11.76
C THR A 88 26.78 -9.27 -11.26
N THR A 89 27.75 -8.64 -11.93
CA THR A 89 29.14 -8.62 -11.48
C THR A 89 29.37 -7.52 -10.45
N LEU A 90 28.71 -6.37 -10.62
CA LEU A 90 28.73 -5.27 -9.66
C LEU A 90 27.63 -5.37 -8.60
N ASP A 91 26.68 -6.28 -8.81
CA ASP A 91 25.47 -6.42 -8.01
C ASP A 91 24.72 -5.08 -7.89
N LYS A 92 24.47 -4.46 -9.05
CA LYS A 92 23.78 -3.17 -9.18
C LYS A 92 22.73 -3.19 -10.29
N VAL A 93 21.71 -2.38 -10.11
CA VAL A 93 20.72 -2.05 -11.14
C VAL A 93 20.99 -0.62 -11.59
N PHE A 94 21.04 -0.43 -12.89
CA PHE A 94 21.25 0.85 -13.55
C PHE A 94 20.05 1.21 -14.41
N PHE A 95 19.86 2.51 -14.61
CA PHE A 95 18.88 3.02 -15.57
C PHE A 95 19.47 4.19 -16.36
N LEU A 96 18.93 4.44 -17.55
CA LEU A 96 19.24 5.63 -18.32
C LEU A 96 18.32 6.78 -17.91
N ASN A 97 18.87 7.83 -17.32
CA ASN A 97 18.10 8.97 -16.84
C ASN A 97 17.69 9.90 -17.98
N PRO A 98 16.40 9.98 -18.36
CA PRO A 98 15.96 10.81 -19.47
C PRO A 98 16.13 12.32 -19.20
N VAL A 99 16.24 12.74 -17.94
CA VAL A 99 16.46 14.15 -17.55
C VAL A 99 17.93 14.54 -17.68
N ASN A 100 18.84 13.59 -17.55
CA ASN A 100 20.28 13.81 -17.57
C ASN A 100 20.92 13.27 -18.86
N ASN A 101 20.34 13.62 -20.03
CA ASN A 101 20.82 13.20 -21.36
C ASN A 101 21.04 11.68 -21.50
N TYR A 102 20.19 10.87 -20.87
CA TYR A 102 20.32 9.41 -20.84
C TYR A 102 21.68 8.94 -20.31
N GLN A 103 22.26 9.67 -19.34
CA GLN A 103 23.37 9.15 -18.56
C GLN A 103 22.90 8.00 -17.68
N GLU A 104 23.77 7.00 -17.54
CA GLU A 104 23.50 5.84 -16.71
C GLU A 104 23.70 6.18 -15.23
N GLU A 105 22.72 5.84 -14.41
CA GLU A 105 22.70 6.11 -12.99
C GLU A 105 22.39 4.83 -12.21
N VAL A 106 22.94 4.71 -10.99
CA VAL A 106 22.63 3.59 -10.10
C VAL A 106 21.21 3.78 -9.58
N PHE A 107 20.35 2.82 -9.90
CA PHE A 107 18.98 2.73 -9.38
C PHE A 107 18.95 1.97 -8.06
N PHE A 108 19.66 0.84 -8.00
CA PHE A 108 19.68 -0.03 -6.83
C PHE A 108 21.04 -0.69 -6.67
N ASP A 109 21.45 -0.95 -5.43
CA ASP A 109 22.71 -1.62 -5.10
C ASP A 109 22.42 -2.76 -4.12
N TYR A 110 22.66 -4.01 -4.54
CA TYR A 110 22.45 -5.18 -3.71
C TYR A 110 23.44 -5.26 -2.53
N ASN A 111 24.50 -4.45 -2.57
CA ASN A 111 25.55 -4.40 -1.55
C ASN A 111 25.37 -3.27 -0.53
N TRP A 112 24.25 -2.57 -0.56
CA TRP A 112 23.93 -1.58 0.47
C TRP A 112 24.03 -2.15 1.90
N THR A 113 24.52 -1.30 2.80
CA THR A 113 24.77 -1.58 4.21
C THR A 113 24.13 -0.50 5.10
N ILE A 114 24.09 -0.76 6.41
CA ILE A 114 23.58 0.22 7.38
C ILE A 114 24.44 1.48 7.33
N GLY A 115 23.80 2.64 7.13
CA GLY A 115 24.47 3.93 6.96
C GLY A 115 24.55 4.41 5.51
N ASP A 116 24.37 3.53 4.53
CA ASP A 116 24.30 3.93 3.14
C ASP A 116 23.04 4.74 2.87
N THR A 117 23.14 5.67 1.92
CA THR A 117 22.03 6.54 1.50
C THR A 117 21.51 6.07 0.15
N ILE A 118 20.19 5.87 0.06
CA ILE A 118 19.52 5.57 -1.20
C ILE A 118 19.53 6.84 -2.07
N PRO A 119 20.11 6.79 -3.29
CA PRO A 119 20.20 7.95 -4.16
C PRO A 119 18.81 8.41 -4.65
N TRP A 120 18.72 9.63 -5.18
CA TRP A 120 17.53 10.21 -5.87
C TRP A 120 16.35 10.65 -4.99
N MET A 121 16.51 10.65 -3.68
CA MET A 121 15.46 11.08 -2.75
C MET A 121 15.79 12.40 -2.06
N ILE A 122 14.85 13.36 -2.14
CA ILE A 122 15.07 14.80 -1.91
C ILE A 122 15.33 15.15 -0.42
N SER A 123 15.05 14.23 0.52
CA SER A 123 15.36 14.40 1.96
C SER A 123 16.34 13.35 2.48
N ALA A 124 17.65 13.60 2.34
CA ALA A 124 18.73 12.65 2.66
C ALA A 124 18.56 11.90 4.01
N ASN A 125 18.01 12.54 5.04
CA ASN A 125 17.84 11.93 6.37
C ASN A 125 16.81 10.80 6.46
N ASP A 126 15.80 10.77 5.59
CA ASP A 126 14.74 9.74 5.64
C ASP A 126 15.10 8.47 4.86
N TYR A 127 16.21 8.47 4.12
CA TYR A 127 16.59 7.43 3.17
C TYR A 127 17.97 6.82 3.44
N VAL A 128 18.50 7.05 4.64
CA VAL A 128 19.64 6.29 5.18
C VAL A 128 19.15 4.93 5.65
N ILE A 129 19.82 3.87 5.22
CA ILE A 129 19.53 2.50 5.64
C ILE A 129 19.83 2.37 7.13
N LYS A 130 18.79 2.07 7.90
CA LYS A 130 18.83 1.92 9.36
C LYS A 130 19.01 0.46 9.79
N SER A 131 18.45 -0.46 9.02
CA SER A 131 18.63 -1.89 9.24
C SER A 131 18.59 -2.66 7.93
N VAL A 132 19.26 -3.81 7.94
CA VAL A 132 19.17 -4.81 6.88
C VAL A 132 18.69 -6.10 7.53
N SER A 133 17.56 -6.61 7.05
CA SER A 133 16.97 -7.88 7.48
C SER A 133 16.80 -8.80 6.28
N ALA A 134 16.15 -9.94 6.47
CA ALA A 134 15.95 -10.92 5.42
C ALA A 134 14.52 -11.45 5.42
N ILE A 135 13.99 -11.75 4.24
CA ILE A 135 12.68 -12.38 4.05
C ILE A 135 12.81 -13.54 3.08
N ALA A 136 12.12 -14.65 3.36
CA ALA A 136 12.04 -15.78 2.45
C ALA A 136 10.86 -15.56 1.47
N ILE A 137 11.16 -15.57 0.17
CA ILE A 137 10.20 -15.41 -0.91
C ILE A 137 10.38 -16.62 -1.83
N ASN A 138 9.35 -17.47 -1.94
CA ASN A 138 9.44 -18.74 -2.67
C ASN A 138 10.65 -19.61 -2.26
N ASN A 139 10.95 -19.68 -0.96
CA ASN A 139 12.12 -20.36 -0.38
C ASN A 139 13.50 -19.76 -0.74
N VAL A 140 13.54 -18.57 -1.36
CA VAL A 140 14.78 -17.82 -1.59
C VAL A 140 14.87 -16.68 -0.59
N ILE A 141 16.06 -16.48 -0.01
CA ILE A 141 16.29 -15.38 0.92
C ILE A 141 16.58 -14.09 0.15
N HIS A 142 15.83 -13.04 0.45
CA HIS A 142 15.98 -11.69 -0.06
C HIS A 142 16.36 -10.74 1.06
N LYS A 143 17.28 -9.80 0.79
CA LYS A 143 17.55 -8.71 1.72
C LYS A 143 16.35 -7.76 1.81
N VAL A 144 16.09 -7.27 3.00
CA VAL A 144 15.12 -6.21 3.26
C VAL A 144 15.86 -5.02 3.85
N PHE A 145 15.93 -3.94 3.10
CA PHE A 145 16.56 -2.69 3.52
C PHE A 145 15.49 -1.80 4.15
N GLU A 146 15.68 -1.35 5.37
CA GLU A 146 14.74 -0.47 6.07
C GLU A 146 15.39 0.88 6.35
N THR A 147 14.68 1.94 6.01
CA THR A 147 15.00 3.32 6.40
C THR A 147 14.03 3.77 7.48
N LYS A 148 14.12 5.03 7.92
CA LYS A 148 13.20 5.59 8.92
C LYS A 148 11.73 5.43 8.54
N ASN A 149 11.43 5.59 7.26
CA ASN A 149 10.06 5.61 6.77
C ASN A 149 9.71 4.43 5.86
N LEU A 150 10.67 3.65 5.38
CA LEU A 150 10.46 2.82 4.20
C LEU A 150 11.12 1.45 4.35
N LYS A 151 10.59 0.44 3.66
CA LYS A 151 11.18 -0.90 3.53
C LYS A 151 11.29 -1.26 2.06
N TYR A 152 12.41 -1.86 1.66
CA TYR A 152 12.68 -2.28 0.29
C TYR A 152 13.08 -3.74 0.29
N VAL A 153 12.47 -4.52 -0.58
CA VAL A 153 12.85 -5.93 -0.77
C VAL A 153 13.74 -6.00 -2.00
N GLU A 154 14.87 -6.64 -1.84
CA GLU A 154 15.81 -6.95 -2.89
C GLU A 154 15.13 -7.58 -4.12
N GLY A 155 15.29 -6.95 -5.29
CA GLY A 155 14.72 -7.41 -6.56
C GLY A 155 13.25 -7.04 -6.79
N ILE A 156 12.56 -6.52 -5.77
CA ILE A 156 11.17 -6.06 -5.85
C ILE A 156 11.14 -4.56 -5.58
N LEU A 157 11.28 -3.78 -6.65
CA LEU A 157 11.26 -2.32 -6.62
C LEU A 157 10.11 -1.84 -7.51
N LEU A 158 9.52 -0.69 -7.18
CA LEU A 158 8.64 0.02 -8.14
C LEU A 158 9.41 1.19 -8.75
N THR A 159 8.90 1.72 -9.84
CA THR A 159 9.29 3.05 -10.33
C THR A 159 8.18 4.05 -10.03
N TYR A 160 8.50 5.17 -9.37
CA TYR A 160 7.54 6.24 -9.09
C TYR A 160 7.95 7.52 -9.83
N ASP A 161 7.19 7.90 -10.86
CA ASP A 161 7.51 9.02 -11.76
C ASP A 161 8.92 8.93 -12.41
N TYR A 162 9.31 9.93 -13.20
CA TYR A 162 10.62 10.04 -13.86
C TYR A 162 11.81 10.08 -12.87
N ARG A 163 11.54 10.26 -11.58
CA ARG A 163 12.53 10.17 -10.51
C ARG A 163 12.42 8.78 -9.92
N MET A 164 13.12 7.84 -10.53
CA MET A 164 13.07 6.44 -10.12
C MET A 164 13.39 6.33 -8.63
N TRP A 165 12.34 6.08 -7.84
CA TRP A 165 12.43 5.80 -6.43
C TRP A 165 12.28 4.30 -6.29
N PRO A 166 13.23 3.56 -5.68
CA PRO A 166 12.84 2.26 -5.14
C PRO A 166 11.66 2.56 -4.22
N ALA A 167 10.46 2.09 -4.58
CA ALA A 167 9.31 2.49 -3.80
C ALA A 167 9.30 1.72 -2.47
N PRO A 168 8.95 2.42 -1.40
CA PRO A 168 8.73 1.78 -0.11
C PRO A 168 7.60 0.77 -0.13
N LEU A 169 7.72 -0.26 0.68
CA LEU A 169 6.61 -1.14 1.07
C LEU A 169 5.69 -0.50 2.13
N ARG A 170 5.79 0.81 2.40
CA ARG A 170 4.83 1.49 3.27
C ARG A 170 3.62 1.94 2.47
N SER A 171 2.47 1.37 2.86
CA SER A 171 1.09 1.86 2.76
C SER A 171 0.70 2.50 1.43
N HIS A 172 -0.15 1.76 0.71
CA HIS A 172 -1.00 2.14 -0.43
C HIS A 172 -0.44 1.93 -1.82
N ASP A 173 0.88 2.01 -2.03
CA ASP A 173 1.41 1.95 -3.39
C ASP A 173 1.51 0.51 -3.91
N LEU A 174 2.47 -0.34 -3.53
CA LEU A 174 2.52 -1.72 -4.06
C LEU A 174 1.35 -2.58 -3.58
N CYS A 175 0.49 -3.02 -4.48
CA CYS A 175 -0.66 -3.90 -4.18
C CYS A 175 -0.37 -5.35 -4.50
N SER A 176 0.23 -5.58 -5.68
CA SER A 176 0.50 -6.91 -6.20
C SER A 176 1.89 -6.96 -6.84
N PHE A 177 2.59 -8.06 -6.60
CA PHE A 177 3.82 -8.42 -7.27
C PHE A 177 3.72 -9.87 -7.71
N GLU A 178 3.98 -10.09 -9.00
CA GLU A 178 3.98 -11.39 -9.63
C GLU A 178 5.34 -11.63 -10.28
N ASN A 179 5.90 -12.82 -10.08
CA ASN A 179 7.12 -13.29 -10.72
C ASN A 179 6.86 -14.70 -11.25
N ASN A 180 7.13 -14.94 -12.52
CA ASN A 180 6.87 -16.21 -13.20
C ASN A 180 5.41 -16.71 -13.04
N GLY A 181 4.43 -15.79 -13.04
CA GLY A 181 3.02 -16.11 -12.83
C GLY A 181 2.65 -16.49 -11.38
N ILE A 182 3.61 -16.43 -10.46
CA ILE A 182 3.44 -16.73 -9.04
C ILE A 182 3.48 -15.43 -8.25
N ARG A 183 2.55 -15.29 -7.32
CA ARG A 183 2.49 -14.15 -6.41
C ARG A 183 3.00 -14.57 -5.04
N PRO A 184 4.25 -14.25 -4.71
CA PRO A 184 4.78 -14.66 -3.43
C PRO A 184 4.03 -13.99 -2.27
N LEU A 185 3.90 -14.69 -1.14
CA LEU A 185 3.40 -14.08 0.08
C LEU A 185 4.40 -13.03 0.57
N LEU A 186 4.06 -11.76 0.39
CA LEU A 186 4.84 -10.62 0.86
C LEU A 186 4.18 -10.05 2.11
N TYR A 187 4.56 -10.55 3.29
CA TYR A 187 4.01 -10.11 4.58
C TYR A 187 4.20 -8.61 4.87
N THR A 188 5.09 -7.96 4.12
CA THR A 188 5.35 -6.53 4.18
C THR A 188 4.35 -5.70 3.37
N ILE A 189 3.56 -6.32 2.48
CA ILE A 189 2.52 -5.62 1.71
C ILE A 189 1.22 -5.61 2.53
N PRO A 190 0.66 -4.43 2.86
CA PRO A 190 -0.54 -4.32 3.71
C PRO A 190 -1.77 -5.07 3.20
N SER A 191 -1.89 -5.27 1.88
CA SER A 191 -3.01 -5.99 1.24
C SER A 191 -2.73 -7.48 1.02
N GLY A 192 -1.57 -8.02 1.40
CA GLY A 192 -1.27 -9.45 1.26
C GLY A 192 -1.05 -9.93 -0.18
N ASN A 193 -0.63 -9.06 -1.10
CA ASN A 193 -0.33 -9.39 -2.51
C ASN A 193 -1.57 -9.91 -3.30
N THR A 194 -2.70 -9.20 -3.21
CA THR A 194 -3.99 -9.60 -3.81
C THR A 194 -4.14 -9.21 -5.29
N ASP A 195 -5.09 -9.84 -6.00
CA ASP A 195 -5.46 -9.53 -7.40
C ASP A 195 -5.92 -8.08 -7.62
N THR A 196 -6.39 -7.44 -6.58
CA THR A 196 -6.95 -6.11 -6.65
C THR A 196 -6.23 -5.20 -5.68
N CYS A 197 -5.76 -4.05 -6.17
CA CYS A 197 -5.57 -2.90 -5.31
C CYS A 197 -6.95 -2.48 -4.81
N PRO A 198 -7.17 -2.37 -3.49
CA PRO A 198 -8.37 -1.71 -3.00
C PRO A 198 -8.32 -0.25 -3.45
N VAL A 199 -9.08 0.07 -4.51
CA VAL A 199 -9.30 1.46 -4.90
C VAL A 199 -10.27 2.04 -3.88
N TYR A 200 -9.75 2.85 -2.96
CA TYR A 200 -10.60 3.62 -2.08
C TYR A 200 -11.23 4.70 -2.94
N LYS A 201 -12.54 4.60 -3.20
CA LYS A 201 -13.27 5.74 -3.76
C LYS A 201 -13.10 6.89 -2.79
N VAL A 202 -12.19 7.80 -3.13
CA VAL A 202 -12.05 9.07 -2.44
C VAL A 202 -13.32 9.82 -2.81
N SER A 203 -14.32 9.77 -1.92
CA SER A 203 -15.49 10.64 -2.07
C SER A 203 -14.94 12.04 -2.32
N PRO A 204 -15.41 12.75 -3.37
CA PRO A 204 -14.94 14.09 -3.66
C PRO A 204 -14.97 14.87 -2.35
N PRO A 205 -13.89 15.61 -2.00
CA PRO A 205 -13.88 16.34 -0.75
C PRO A 205 -15.12 17.22 -0.80
N THR A 206 -16.10 16.86 0.02
CA THR A 206 -17.27 17.70 0.19
C THR A 206 -16.65 18.97 0.75
N ILE A 207 -16.66 20.04 -0.05
CA ILE A 207 -16.24 21.36 0.39
C ILE A 207 -17.32 21.79 1.38
N ILE A 208 -17.24 21.23 2.58
CA ILE A 208 -17.86 21.81 3.75
C ILE A 208 -16.95 22.98 4.05
N LEU A 209 -17.40 24.18 3.67
CA LEU A 209 -16.94 25.41 4.27
C LEU A 209 -17.16 25.25 5.78
N GLN A 210 -16.15 24.80 6.49
CA GLN A 210 -16.22 24.67 7.94
C GLN A 210 -15.07 25.46 8.54
N GLU A 211 -15.47 26.55 9.18
CA GLU A 211 -14.89 26.96 10.45
C GLU A 211 -14.53 25.70 11.26
N SER A 212 -13.22 25.52 11.45
CA SER A 212 -12.58 24.78 12.54
C SER A 212 -13.20 23.44 13.01
N LYS A 213 -12.45 22.35 12.72
CA LYS A 213 -12.07 21.31 13.70
C LYS A 213 -13.09 20.23 14.10
N GLU A 214 -13.82 19.64 13.16
CA GLU A 214 -14.59 18.39 13.42
C GLU A 214 -14.44 17.32 12.32
N ARG A 215 -13.22 16.88 11.99
CA ARG A 215 -13.04 15.82 10.96
C ARG A 215 -13.21 14.38 11.45
N ASN A 216 -13.46 14.15 12.74
CA ASN A 216 -13.66 12.82 13.32
C ASN A 216 -14.86 12.78 14.29
N SER A 217 -15.91 13.57 14.08
CA SER A 217 -17.07 13.55 14.99
C SER A 217 -18.08 12.45 14.61
N VAL A 218 -18.56 11.74 15.64
CA VAL A 218 -19.70 10.84 15.53
C VAL A 218 -20.95 11.67 15.23
N SER A 219 -21.68 11.28 14.19
CA SER A 219 -22.92 11.97 13.80
C SER A 219 -24.13 11.26 14.39
N VAL A 220 -25.12 12.02 14.86
CA VAL A 220 -26.36 11.47 15.43
C VAL A 220 -27.56 12.08 14.73
N PHE A 221 -28.44 11.23 14.19
CA PHE A 221 -29.63 11.66 13.47
C PHE A 221 -30.78 10.63 13.57
N PRO A 222 -32.05 11.04 13.44
CA PRO A 222 -32.50 12.43 13.52
C PRO A 222 -32.26 13.03 14.92
N GLN A 223 -32.29 14.37 15.02
CA GLN A 223 -32.10 15.08 16.28
C GLN A 223 -33.01 16.33 16.30
N PRO A 224 -34.11 16.35 17.09
CA PRO A 224 -34.62 15.28 17.96
C PRO A 224 -35.00 13.98 17.22
N ALA A 225 -34.96 12.85 17.93
CA ALA A 225 -35.37 11.53 17.43
C ALA A 225 -36.73 11.11 18.00
N HIS A 226 -37.59 10.51 17.17
CA HIS A 226 -38.89 10.00 17.60
C HIS A 226 -38.95 8.47 17.69
N ASP A 227 -38.78 7.76 16.57
CA ASP A 227 -38.88 6.29 16.58
C ASP A 227 -37.53 5.59 16.84
N ASN A 228 -36.47 6.17 16.31
CA ASN A 228 -35.12 5.63 16.40
C ASN A 228 -34.09 6.75 16.32
N VAL A 229 -32.93 6.49 16.92
CA VAL A 229 -31.74 7.31 16.75
C VAL A 229 -30.66 6.47 16.07
N THR A 230 -30.05 7.05 15.05
CA THR A 230 -28.91 6.47 14.34
C THR A 230 -27.65 7.20 14.76
N ILE A 231 -26.69 6.47 15.29
CA ILE A 231 -25.33 6.94 15.58
C ILE A 231 -24.41 6.43 14.48
N LEU A 232 -23.92 7.35 13.64
CA LEU A 232 -23.02 7.06 12.53
C LEU A 232 -21.58 7.36 12.94
N LEU A 233 -20.73 6.34 12.87
CA LEU A 233 -19.32 6.41 13.23
C LEU A 233 -18.47 6.91 12.04
N PRO A 234 -17.42 7.71 12.28
CA PRO A 234 -16.54 8.21 11.21
C PRO A 234 -15.81 7.07 10.49
N THR A 235 -15.50 5.98 11.20
CA THR A 235 -14.86 4.76 10.69
C THR A 235 -15.51 3.51 11.29
N TYR A 236 -15.24 2.34 10.72
CA TYR A 236 -15.63 1.06 11.33
C TYR A 236 -14.92 0.87 12.67
N ILE A 237 -15.65 0.37 13.68
CA ILE A 237 -15.09 -0.09 14.94
C ILE A 237 -15.15 -1.63 14.92
N PHE A 238 -13.98 -2.27 14.83
CA PHE A 238 -13.87 -3.73 14.80
C PHE A 238 -14.07 -4.37 16.18
N ASP A 239 -13.62 -3.69 17.25
CA ASP A 239 -13.86 -4.05 18.63
C ASP A 239 -14.04 -2.78 19.47
N GLY A 240 -15.19 -2.64 20.13
CA GLY A 240 -15.51 -1.47 20.94
C GLY A 240 -16.70 -1.65 21.86
N LYS A 241 -17.05 -0.57 22.56
CA LYS A 241 -18.17 -0.53 23.53
C LYS A 241 -18.98 0.74 23.38
N LEU A 242 -20.30 0.61 23.31
CA LEU A 242 -21.27 1.70 23.42
C LEU A 242 -21.85 1.69 24.83
N THR A 243 -21.94 2.86 25.46
CA THR A 243 -22.73 3.10 26.67
C THR A 243 -23.62 4.31 26.47
N ILE A 244 -24.90 4.20 26.79
CA ILE A 244 -25.85 5.31 26.78
C ILE A 244 -26.36 5.53 28.20
N VAL A 245 -26.32 6.78 28.65
CA VAL A 245 -26.85 7.20 29.95
C VAL A 245 -27.92 8.27 29.76
N ASN A 246 -28.91 8.30 30.64
CA ASN A 246 -29.88 9.40 30.67
C ASN A 246 -29.33 10.62 31.43
N SER A 247 -30.12 11.69 31.52
CA SER A 247 -29.77 12.92 32.25
C SER A 247 -29.55 12.74 33.76
N LEU A 248 -29.97 11.62 34.34
CA LEU A 248 -29.69 11.26 35.75
C LEU A 248 -28.42 10.42 35.92
N GLY A 249 -27.68 10.16 34.83
CA GLY A 249 -26.48 9.30 34.82
C GLY A 249 -26.77 7.81 34.94
N ARG A 250 -28.04 7.38 34.82
CA ARG A 250 -28.39 5.94 34.81
C ARG A 250 -28.05 5.35 33.44
N ILE A 251 -27.39 4.20 33.43
CA ILE A 251 -27.09 3.45 32.20
C ILE A 251 -28.40 2.87 31.65
N ILE A 252 -28.72 3.22 30.41
CA ILE A 252 -29.92 2.81 29.69
C ILE A 252 -29.58 1.70 28.70
N LEU A 253 -28.43 1.82 28.03
CA LEU A 253 -27.94 0.81 27.09
C LEU A 253 -26.44 0.60 27.27
N LYS A 254 -26.01 -0.65 27.17
CA LYS A 254 -24.60 -1.03 27.13
C LYS A 254 -24.40 -2.19 26.18
N GLU A 255 -23.65 -1.96 25.10
CA GLU A 255 -23.45 -2.93 24.03
C GLU A 255 -21.98 -3.02 23.62
N THR A 256 -21.57 -4.20 23.13
CA THR A 256 -20.28 -4.40 22.46
C THR A 256 -20.45 -4.15 20.96
N ILE A 257 -19.51 -3.40 20.37
CA ILE A 257 -19.49 -3.07 18.95
C ILE A 257 -18.50 -4.00 18.26
N ASN A 258 -18.96 -4.82 17.31
CA ASN A 258 -18.11 -5.74 16.54
C ASN A 258 -18.29 -5.48 15.05
N ASN A 259 -17.28 -4.87 14.43
CA ASN A 259 -17.26 -4.54 13.01
C ASN A 259 -18.49 -3.75 12.53
N LEU A 260 -18.86 -2.69 13.25
CA LEU A 260 -20.00 -1.83 12.89
C LEU A 260 -19.53 -0.40 12.61
N ARG A 261 -20.26 0.26 11.72
CA ARG A 261 -20.14 1.70 11.42
C ARG A 261 -21.40 2.49 11.81
N GLU A 262 -22.51 1.80 12.01
CA GLU A 262 -23.83 2.39 12.27
C GLU A 262 -24.51 1.65 13.43
N LEU A 263 -25.04 2.40 14.39
CA LEU A 263 -25.76 1.88 15.55
C LEU A 263 -27.17 2.47 15.51
N LYS A 264 -28.20 1.60 15.46
CA LYS A 264 -29.61 2.00 15.48
C LYS A 264 -30.20 1.67 16.84
N ILE A 265 -30.59 2.69 17.59
CA ILE A 265 -31.19 2.54 18.91
C ILE A 265 -32.67 2.89 18.81
N LYS A 266 -33.52 2.07 19.42
CA LYS A 266 -34.98 2.18 19.42
C LYS A 266 -35.51 2.08 20.84
N ASP A 267 -36.80 2.36 21.00
CA ASP A 267 -37.56 2.09 22.22
C ASP A 267 -36.98 2.76 23.48
N LEU A 268 -36.41 3.96 23.32
CA LEU A 268 -35.97 4.79 24.43
C LEU A 268 -37.15 5.61 24.97
N PRO A 269 -37.30 5.77 26.29
CA PRO A 269 -38.23 6.75 26.84
C PRO A 269 -37.91 8.17 26.36
N GLN A 270 -38.88 9.07 26.32
CA GLN A 270 -38.63 10.49 26.08
C GLN A 270 -37.59 11.05 27.07
N GLY A 271 -36.57 11.75 26.56
CA GLY A 271 -35.55 12.36 27.39
C GLY A 271 -34.27 12.80 26.67
N LEU A 272 -33.34 13.35 27.47
CA LEU A 272 -31.99 13.69 27.04
C LEU A 272 -31.03 12.55 27.41
N TYR A 273 -30.25 12.12 26.42
CA TYR A 273 -29.29 11.02 26.55
C TYR A 273 -27.88 11.46 26.18
N TYR A 274 -26.90 10.80 26.78
CA TYR A 274 -25.48 10.94 26.48
C TYR A 274 -24.93 9.58 26.07
N TYR A 275 -24.14 9.54 25.01
CA TYR A 275 -23.47 8.32 24.56
C TYR A 275 -21.96 8.42 24.79
N HIS A 276 -21.34 7.28 25.02
CA HIS A 276 -19.91 7.09 25.14
C HIS A 276 -19.48 5.85 24.35
N ILE A 277 -18.58 6.03 23.39
CA ILE A 277 -18.11 4.99 22.48
C ILE A 277 -16.60 4.87 22.63
N ILE A 278 -16.13 3.66 22.91
CA ILE A 278 -14.70 3.33 23.04
C ILE A 278 -14.34 2.37 21.92
N ASN A 279 -13.34 2.71 21.11
CA ASN A 279 -12.68 1.76 20.22
C ASN A 279 -11.53 1.09 20.96
N ASN A 280 -11.63 -0.21 21.25
CA ASN A 280 -10.63 -0.91 22.06
C ASN A 280 -9.28 -1.07 21.33
N ILE A 281 -9.28 -0.98 19.99
CA ILE A 281 -8.08 -1.15 19.16
C ILE A 281 -7.27 0.15 19.11
N THR A 282 -7.93 1.26 18.80
CA THR A 282 -7.25 2.57 18.70
C THR A 282 -7.20 3.32 20.02
N ASN A 283 -7.97 2.87 21.01
CA ASN A 283 -8.21 3.55 22.29
C ASN A 283 -8.87 4.94 22.11
N ASP A 284 -9.51 5.18 20.96
CA ASP A 284 -10.25 6.41 20.72
C ASP A 284 -11.56 6.42 21.50
N ILE A 285 -11.90 7.59 22.04
CA ILE A 285 -13.12 7.82 22.79
C ILE A 285 -13.94 8.89 22.08
N ASN A 286 -15.19 8.56 21.77
CA ASN A 286 -16.16 9.49 21.21
C ASN A 286 -17.34 9.64 22.18
N SER A 287 -17.82 10.86 22.35
CA SER A 287 -18.94 11.15 23.24
C SER A 287 -19.81 12.26 22.68
N GLY A 288 -21.10 12.22 23.02
CA GLY A 288 -22.05 13.25 22.60
C GLY A 288 -23.39 13.07 23.28
N ARG A 289 -24.40 13.80 22.79
CA ARG A 289 -25.75 13.80 23.35
C ARG A 289 -26.82 13.81 22.27
N PHE A 290 -27.98 13.25 22.58
CA PHE A 290 -29.16 13.32 21.72
C PHE A 290 -30.46 13.43 22.53
N VAL A 291 -31.52 13.92 21.90
CA VAL A 291 -32.86 14.05 22.50
C VAL A 291 -33.78 13.04 21.82
N PHE A 292 -34.49 12.25 22.63
CA PHE A 292 -35.53 11.34 22.19
C PHE A 292 -36.89 11.88 22.62
N THR A 293 -37.87 11.89 21.73
CA THR A 293 -39.22 12.45 21.90
C THR A 293 -40.25 11.43 21.46
N ASP A 294 -41.45 11.48 22.01
CA ASP A 294 -42.57 10.64 21.54
C ASP A 294 -43.11 11.10 20.18
#